data_AF-A0A4Z1ID52-F1
#
_entry.id   AF-A0A4Z1ID52-F1
#
_cell.length_a   1.000
_cell.length_b   1.000
_cell.length_c   1.000
_cell.angle_alpha   90.00
_cell.angle_beta   90.00
_cell.angle_gamma   90.00
#
_symmetry.space_group_name_H-M   'P 1'
#
loop_
_entity.id
_entity.type
_entity.pdbx_description
1 polymer ?
#
loop_
_entity_poly.entity_id
_entity_poly.type
_entity_poly.pdbx_seq_one_letter_code
_entity_poly.pdbx_strand_id
1 'polypeptide(L)'
;MSFKQAYWYSLKDDPYVIYISGYSEGGIAFQKDKTVKYIPFEDLRKEKWRYLGEFYGWRQDRFDWVLDKFLEGDNRARDNRRETAMDRTNTFLMFIRAKLSLKFVDNPWSQSILISYVERSSHQEKLAELGESYKKLKQRLEDLKKAGKDTTAASKSVERMKSSISTYKRQVNEEDAKIKKYKEEYEKEETKIAEESKKRKDQEEKAKIQEKKNYEIAEKKRLADWNRPLPRDATMWKGDYEPKDKRRGKH
;
A
#
# COMPACT_ATOMS: atom_id res chain seq x y z
N MET A 1 8.65 12.78 -11.55
CA MET A 1 8.37 11.32 -11.57
C MET A 1 7.11 11.08 -10.77
N SER A 2 6.09 10.42 -11.33
CA SER A 2 4.89 10.06 -10.58
C SER A 2 5.14 8.75 -9.81
N PHE A 3 4.98 8.79 -8.50
CA PHE A 3 4.84 7.58 -7.69
C PHE A 3 3.36 7.22 -7.61
N LYS A 4 3.05 5.92 -7.51
CA LYS A 4 1.69 5.44 -7.23
C LYS A 4 1.70 4.61 -5.98
N GLN A 5 0.82 4.94 -5.05
CA GLN A 5 0.63 4.20 -3.82
C GLN A 5 -0.27 3.00 -4.08
N ALA A 6 0.11 1.86 -3.52
CA ALA A 6 -0.69 0.65 -3.44
C ALA A 6 -1.27 0.52 -2.03
N TYR A 7 -2.51 0.08 -1.98
CA TYR A 7 -3.26 -0.16 -0.76
C TYR A 7 -3.84 -1.55 -0.80
N TRP A 8 -4.05 -2.13 0.38
CA TRP A 8 -4.84 -3.34 0.48
C TRP A 8 -6.05 -3.15 1.39
N TYR A 9 -7.13 -3.82 1.02
CA TYR A 9 -8.41 -3.84 1.73
C TYR A 9 -8.75 -5.27 2.13
N SER A 10 -9.47 -5.39 3.24
CA SER A 10 -10.00 -6.66 3.74
C SER A 10 -11.51 -6.59 3.73
N LEU A 11 -12.13 -7.06 2.65
CA LEU A 11 -13.59 -7.14 2.53
C LEU A 11 -14.09 -8.48 3.08
N LYS A 12 -15.41 -8.57 3.29
CA LYS A 12 -16.05 -9.78 3.82
C LYS A 12 -15.85 -10.99 2.91
N ASP A 13 -16.09 -10.81 1.61
CA ASP A 13 -16.02 -11.88 0.61
C ASP A 13 -14.66 -11.91 -0.09
N ASP A 14 -13.97 -10.77 -0.13
CA ASP A 14 -12.67 -10.58 -0.74
C ASP A 14 -11.68 -10.08 0.33
N PRO A 15 -11.11 -10.98 1.14
CA PRO A 15 -10.25 -10.59 2.27
C PRO A 15 -8.96 -9.90 1.83
N TYR A 16 -8.69 -9.85 0.53
CA TYR A 16 -7.52 -9.24 -0.03
C TYR A 16 -7.78 -8.57 -1.38
N VAL A 17 -7.94 -7.26 -1.34
CA VAL A 17 -8.11 -6.43 -2.52
C VAL A 17 -6.94 -5.46 -2.62
N ILE A 18 -6.19 -5.49 -3.71
CA ILE A 18 -5.13 -4.51 -3.98
C ILE A 18 -5.74 -3.37 -4.78
N TYR A 19 -5.59 -2.15 -4.29
CA TYR A 19 -5.93 -0.93 -5.01
C TYR A 19 -4.67 -0.13 -5.30
N ILE A 20 -4.57 0.43 -6.50
CA ILE A 20 -3.47 1.31 -6.86
C ILE A 20 -4.05 2.69 -7.11
N SER A 21 -3.53 3.69 -6.40
CA SER A 21 -4.02 5.06 -6.46
C SER A 21 -4.11 5.59 -7.91
N GLY A 22 -5.31 5.98 -8.31
CA GLY A 22 -5.58 6.51 -9.65
C GLY A 22 -5.46 5.46 -10.77
N TYR A 23 -5.59 4.18 -10.45
CA TYR A 23 -5.97 3.15 -11.40
C TYR A 23 -7.49 3.23 -11.63
N SER A 24 -7.90 3.32 -12.90
CA SER A 24 -9.28 3.63 -13.27
C SER A 24 -10.26 2.48 -13.03
N GLU A 25 -9.79 1.24 -12.99
CA GLU A 25 -10.64 0.05 -12.86
C GLU A 25 -10.89 -0.36 -11.40
N GLY A 26 -10.37 0.41 -10.44
CA GLY A 26 -10.57 0.17 -9.00
C GLY A 26 -9.55 -0.79 -8.39
N GLY A 27 -9.97 -1.66 -7.48
CA GLY A 27 -9.12 -2.66 -6.85
C GLY A 27 -9.25 -4.04 -7.50
N ILE A 28 -8.22 -4.85 -7.36
CA ILE A 28 -8.17 -6.23 -7.86
C ILE A 28 -8.15 -7.21 -6.68
N ALA A 29 -8.95 -8.27 -6.77
CA ALA A 29 -8.98 -9.36 -5.81
C ALA A 29 -8.77 -10.70 -6.54
N PHE A 30 -7.78 -11.48 -6.09
CA PHE A 30 -7.51 -12.80 -6.65
C PHE A 30 -8.44 -13.83 -6.04
N GLN A 31 -9.20 -14.54 -6.89
CA GLN A 31 -10.17 -15.54 -6.46
C GLN A 31 -9.53 -16.93 -6.35
N LYS A 32 -10.21 -17.87 -5.66
CA LYS A 32 -9.74 -19.26 -5.53
C LYS A 32 -9.79 -20.04 -6.85
N ASP A 33 -10.70 -19.66 -7.75
CA ASP A 33 -10.94 -20.29 -9.06
C ASP A 33 -9.98 -19.80 -10.17
N LYS A 34 -8.85 -19.21 -9.77
CA LYS A 34 -7.84 -18.62 -10.66
C LYS A 34 -8.27 -17.33 -11.38
N THR A 35 -9.48 -16.82 -11.16
CA THR A 35 -9.92 -15.55 -11.75
C THR A 35 -9.44 -14.32 -10.96
N VAL A 36 -9.59 -13.14 -11.57
CA VAL A 36 -9.41 -11.83 -10.94
C VAL A 36 -10.76 -11.12 -10.91
N LYS A 37 -11.16 -10.66 -9.74
CA LYS A 37 -12.35 -9.85 -9.53
C LYS A 37 -11.94 -8.38 -9.44
N TYR A 38 -12.59 -7.53 -10.21
CA TYR A 38 -12.44 -6.08 -10.15
C TYR A 38 -13.49 -5.49 -9.20
N ILE A 39 -13.05 -4.58 -8.34
CA ILE A 39 -13.87 -3.96 -7.30
C ILE A 39 -13.80 -2.44 -7.47
N PRO A 40 -14.91 -1.76 -7.78
CA PRO A 40 -14.94 -0.32 -7.97
C PRO A 40 -14.35 0.45 -6.78
N PHE A 41 -13.67 1.57 -7.05
CA PHE A 41 -13.07 2.38 -5.99
C PHE A 41 -14.12 2.96 -5.03
N GLU A 42 -15.34 3.19 -5.49
CA GLU A 42 -16.48 3.67 -4.71
C GLU A 42 -16.82 2.72 -3.55
N ASP A 43 -16.68 1.42 -3.77
CA ASP A 43 -16.91 0.40 -2.76
C ASP A 43 -15.74 0.35 -1.78
N LEU A 44 -14.51 0.52 -2.28
CA LEU A 44 -13.30 0.52 -1.46
C LEU A 44 -13.18 1.78 -0.58
N ARG A 45 -13.66 2.93 -1.03
CA ARG A 45 -13.51 4.20 -0.31
C ARG A 45 -14.16 4.19 1.08
N LYS A 46 -15.16 3.33 1.30
CA LYS A 46 -15.87 3.19 2.58
C LYS A 46 -15.13 2.31 3.58
N GLU A 47 -14.13 1.57 3.12
CA GLU A 47 -13.47 0.52 3.87
C GLU A 47 -12.13 0.97 4.44
N LYS A 48 -11.72 0.34 5.55
CA LYS A 48 -10.43 0.62 6.16
C LYS A 48 -9.32 0.01 5.30
N TRP A 49 -8.55 0.87 4.65
CA TRP A 49 -7.37 0.48 3.88
C TRP A 49 -6.11 0.41 4.75
N ARG A 50 -5.11 -0.26 4.21
CA ARG A 50 -3.73 -0.22 4.72
C ARG A 50 -2.77 0.01 3.56
N TYR A 51 -1.81 0.88 3.78
CA TYR A 51 -0.74 1.18 2.84
C TYR A 51 0.13 -0.05 2.63
N LEU A 52 0.16 -0.53 1.40
CA LEU A 52 0.91 -1.73 1.02
C LEU A 52 2.35 -1.37 0.63
N GLY A 53 2.52 -0.24 -0.06
CA GLY A 53 3.80 0.19 -0.61
C GLY A 53 3.61 1.13 -1.78
N GLU A 54 4.70 1.47 -2.46
CA GLU A 54 4.68 2.42 -3.58
C GLU A 54 5.45 1.92 -4.79
N PHE A 55 4.91 2.27 -5.96
CA PHE A 55 5.54 2.04 -7.25
C PHE A 55 6.35 3.25 -7.69
N TYR A 56 7.63 3.03 -7.98
CA TYR A 56 8.52 4.01 -8.59
C TYR A 56 8.52 3.87 -10.11
N GLY A 57 8.30 4.99 -10.79
CA GLY A 57 8.26 5.01 -12.26
C GLY A 57 7.03 4.31 -12.83
N TRP A 58 5.90 4.42 -12.13
CA TRP A 58 4.64 3.77 -12.50
C TRP A 58 4.23 4.08 -13.94
N ARG A 59 3.80 3.05 -14.65
CA ARG A 59 3.05 3.15 -15.90
C ARG A 59 1.99 2.04 -15.96
N GLN A 60 0.79 2.39 -16.41
CA GLN A 60 -0.36 1.47 -16.43
C GLN A 60 -0.11 0.29 -17.37
N ASP A 61 0.36 0.54 -18.59
CA ASP A 61 0.76 -0.48 -19.57
C ASP A 61 1.71 -1.54 -18.98
N ARG A 62 2.65 -1.12 -18.14
CA ARG A 62 3.57 -2.03 -17.47
C ARG A 62 2.92 -2.83 -16.35
N PHE A 63 1.99 -2.23 -15.62
CA PHE A 63 1.23 -2.95 -14.61
C PHE A 63 0.35 -4.01 -15.24
N ASP A 64 -0.40 -3.64 -16.28
CA ASP A 64 -1.28 -4.55 -17.02
C ASP A 64 -0.45 -5.72 -17.59
N TRP A 65 0.71 -5.44 -18.18
CA TRP A 65 1.64 -6.49 -18.64
C TRP A 65 2.14 -7.40 -17.51
N VAL A 66 2.45 -6.85 -16.33
CA VAL A 66 2.88 -7.65 -15.17
C VAL A 66 1.74 -8.53 -14.68
N LEU A 67 0.52 -8.00 -14.59
CA LEU A 67 -0.67 -8.74 -14.22
C LEU A 67 -0.95 -9.87 -15.22
N ASP A 68 -0.92 -9.59 -16.52
CA ASP A 68 -1.09 -10.59 -17.57
C ASP A 68 -0.03 -11.70 -17.48
N LYS A 69 1.24 -11.34 -17.28
CA LYS A 69 2.33 -12.32 -17.16
C LYS A 69 2.20 -13.17 -15.91
N PHE A 70 1.71 -12.59 -14.82
CA PHE A 70 1.41 -13.35 -13.61
C PHE A 70 0.29 -14.37 -13.88
N LEU A 71 -0.83 -13.93 -14.47
CA LEU A 71 -1.97 -14.80 -14.77
C LEU A 71 -1.61 -15.90 -15.78
N GLU A 72 -0.80 -15.60 -16.79
CA GLU A 72 -0.29 -16.59 -17.75
C GLU A 72 0.58 -17.66 -17.06
N GLY A 73 1.44 -17.25 -16.12
CA GLY A 73 2.28 -18.16 -15.34
C GLY A 73 1.48 -19.00 -14.35
N ASP A 74 0.53 -18.37 -13.65
CA ASP A 74 -0.34 -18.99 -12.65
C ASP A 74 -1.25 -20.06 -13.27
N ASN A 75 -1.79 -19.79 -14.46
CA ASN A 75 -2.57 -20.78 -15.23
C ASN A 75 -1.74 -22.01 -15.66
N ARG A 76 -0.43 -21.86 -15.84
CA ARG A 76 0.48 -22.95 -16.19
C ARG A 76 0.99 -23.74 -14.98
N ALA A 77 0.82 -23.23 -13.76
CA ALA A 77 1.18 -23.94 -12.55
C ALA A 77 0.21 -25.12 -12.31
N ARG A 78 0.76 -26.32 -12.11
CA ARG A 78 0.01 -27.59 -11.98
C ARG A 78 -1.14 -27.47 -10.97
N ASP A 79 -2.33 -27.95 -11.35
CA ASP A 79 -3.60 -27.96 -10.57
C ASP A 79 -3.56 -28.63 -9.18
N ASN A 80 -2.39 -29.12 -8.76
CA ASN A 80 -2.22 -29.89 -7.53
C ASN A 80 -1.96 -29.03 -6.28
N ARG A 81 -1.90 -27.70 -6.42
CA ARG A 81 -1.84 -26.79 -5.26
C ARG A 81 -3.21 -26.15 -5.07
N ARG A 82 -3.87 -26.50 -3.95
CA ARG A 82 -4.97 -25.69 -3.41
C ARG A 82 -4.35 -24.40 -2.89
N GLU A 83 -4.32 -23.37 -3.73
CA GLU A 83 -3.87 -22.04 -3.32
C GLU A 83 -5.09 -21.23 -2.88
N THR A 84 -4.99 -20.59 -1.73
CA THR A 84 -6.02 -19.68 -1.23
C THR A 84 -5.97 -18.36 -2.00
N ALA A 85 -7.03 -17.56 -1.95
CA ALA A 85 -7.00 -16.17 -2.45
C ALA A 85 -5.84 -15.35 -1.85
N MET A 86 -5.51 -15.62 -0.57
CA MET A 86 -4.38 -15.01 0.12
C MET A 86 -3.04 -15.47 -0.46
N ASP A 87 -2.86 -16.77 -0.70
CA ASP A 87 -1.64 -17.34 -1.30
C ASP A 87 -1.36 -16.74 -2.67
N ARG A 88 -2.39 -16.70 -3.53
CA ARG A 88 -2.27 -16.13 -4.88
C ARG A 88 -1.87 -14.68 -4.81
N THR A 89 -2.46 -13.91 -3.89
CA THR A 89 -2.11 -12.50 -3.83
C THR A 89 -0.70 -12.26 -3.30
N ASN A 90 -0.26 -13.00 -2.28
CA ASN A 90 1.12 -12.92 -1.83
C ASN A 90 2.10 -13.31 -2.94
N THR A 91 1.76 -14.32 -3.74
CA THR A 91 2.55 -14.74 -4.92
C THR A 91 2.61 -13.63 -5.97
N PHE A 92 1.49 -12.95 -6.24
CA PHE A 92 1.48 -11.78 -7.12
C PHE A 92 2.38 -10.65 -6.61
N LEU A 93 2.36 -10.34 -5.31
CA LEU A 93 3.25 -9.34 -4.73
C LEU A 93 4.72 -9.76 -4.82
N MET A 94 5.04 -11.02 -4.57
CA MET A 94 6.39 -11.56 -4.80
C MET A 94 6.80 -11.45 -6.27
N PHE A 95 5.87 -11.69 -7.20
CA PHE A 95 6.12 -11.55 -8.63
C PHE A 95 6.43 -10.10 -9.01
N ILE A 96 5.65 -9.13 -8.51
CA ILE A 96 5.92 -7.70 -8.68
C ILE A 96 7.33 -7.37 -8.16
N ARG A 97 7.67 -7.79 -6.93
CA ARG A 97 8.98 -7.52 -6.31
C ARG A 97 10.15 -8.10 -7.10
N ALA A 98 9.98 -9.30 -7.67
CA ALA A 98 11.02 -9.98 -8.43
C ALA A 98 11.18 -9.42 -9.86
N LYS A 99 10.11 -8.84 -10.44
CA LYS A 99 10.16 -8.31 -11.80
C LYS A 99 10.71 -6.88 -11.82
N LEU A 100 11.92 -6.74 -12.35
CA LEU A 100 12.63 -5.46 -12.54
C LEU A 100 11.88 -4.40 -13.38
N SER A 101 10.74 -4.76 -13.99
CA SER A 101 9.91 -3.86 -14.80
C SER A 101 9.07 -2.87 -13.98
N LEU A 102 8.78 -3.18 -12.71
CA LEU A 102 8.07 -2.31 -11.75
C LEU A 102 8.87 -2.26 -10.45
N LYS A 103 9.44 -1.11 -10.12
CA LYS A 103 10.11 -0.93 -8.82
C LYS A 103 9.05 -0.71 -7.76
N PHE A 104 8.89 -1.67 -6.85
CA PHE A 104 7.96 -1.59 -5.72
C PHE A 104 8.74 -1.50 -4.41
N VAL A 105 8.36 -0.54 -3.55
CA VAL A 105 8.91 -0.40 -2.20
C VAL A 105 7.81 -0.74 -1.21
N ASP A 106 8.01 -1.83 -0.47
CA ASP A 106 7.05 -2.37 0.49
C ASP A 106 6.96 -1.53 1.77
N ASN A 107 5.77 -1.50 2.35
CA ASN A 107 5.60 -1.23 3.77
C ASN A 107 5.86 -2.54 4.57
N PRO A 108 6.90 -2.59 5.43
CA PRO A 108 7.29 -3.84 6.11
C PRO A 108 6.22 -4.43 7.02
N TRP A 109 5.44 -3.59 7.71
CA TRP A 109 4.39 -4.06 8.61
C TRP A 109 3.20 -4.61 7.85
N SER A 110 2.79 -3.94 6.77
CA SER A 110 1.77 -4.48 5.87
C SER A 110 2.21 -5.84 5.35
N GLN A 111 3.43 -5.97 4.81
CA GLN A 111 3.97 -7.25 4.36
C GLN A 111 3.93 -8.33 5.45
N SER A 112 4.35 -8.00 6.67
CA SER A 112 4.31 -8.94 7.81
C SER A 112 2.90 -9.40 8.15
N ILE A 113 1.93 -8.48 8.11
CA ILE A 113 0.50 -8.81 8.27
C ILE A 113 0.04 -9.79 7.19
N LEU A 114 0.44 -9.59 5.93
CA LEU A 114 0.05 -10.47 4.81
C LEU A 114 0.57 -11.88 4.97
N ILE A 115 1.86 -12.01 5.29
CA ILE A 115 2.52 -13.30 5.45
C ILE A 115 1.80 -14.08 6.56
N SER A 116 1.53 -13.47 7.71
CA SER A 116 0.80 -14.14 8.78
C SER A 116 -0.64 -14.51 8.39
N TYR A 117 -1.32 -13.69 7.59
CA TYR A 117 -2.64 -14.07 7.09
C TYR A 117 -2.59 -15.27 6.14
N VAL A 118 -1.59 -15.33 5.26
CA VAL A 118 -1.35 -16.45 4.36
C VAL A 118 -1.10 -17.74 5.15
N GLU A 119 -0.18 -17.69 6.12
CA GLU A 119 0.13 -18.83 6.99
C GLU A 119 -1.11 -19.29 7.77
N ARG A 120 -1.84 -18.35 8.38
CA ARG A 120 -3.10 -18.62 9.07
C ARG A 120 -4.12 -19.32 8.16
N SER A 121 -4.31 -18.80 6.95
CA SER A 121 -5.25 -19.36 5.97
C SER A 121 -4.86 -20.80 5.59
N SER A 122 -3.57 -21.05 5.35
CA SER A 122 -3.04 -22.40 5.09
C SER A 122 -3.28 -23.35 6.26
N HIS A 123 -3.03 -22.90 7.50
CA HIS A 123 -3.30 -23.70 8.70
C HIS A 123 -4.79 -24.01 8.87
N GLN A 124 -5.67 -23.06 8.55
CA GLN A 124 -7.12 -23.26 8.61
C GLN A 124 -7.61 -24.29 7.58
N GLU A 125 -7.10 -24.25 6.34
CA GLU A 125 -7.46 -25.27 5.35
C GLU A 125 -7.00 -26.66 5.77
N LYS A 126 -5.74 -26.80 6.25
CA LYS A 126 -5.23 -28.08 6.78
C LYS A 126 -6.03 -28.59 7.97
N LEU A 127 -6.47 -27.69 8.86
CA LEU A 127 -7.34 -28.01 9.97
C LEU A 127 -8.70 -28.55 9.50
N ALA A 128 -9.29 -27.92 8.47
CA ALA A 128 -10.54 -28.38 7.89
C ALA A 128 -10.42 -29.78 7.26
N GLU A 129 -9.37 -30.01 6.47
CA GLU A 129 -9.07 -31.31 5.85
C GLU A 129 -8.85 -32.42 6.88
N LEU A 130 -8.09 -32.11 7.94
CA LEU A 130 -7.91 -33.03 9.07
C LEU A 130 -9.21 -33.28 9.82
N GLY A 131 -10.05 -32.25 9.99
CA GLY A 131 -11.35 -32.37 10.64
C GLY A 131 -12.28 -33.34 9.91
N GLU A 132 -12.36 -33.25 8.58
CA GLU A 132 -13.12 -34.19 7.75
C GLU A 132 -12.55 -35.61 7.81
N SER A 133 -11.23 -35.74 7.67
CA SER A 133 -10.54 -37.02 7.72
C SER A 133 -10.72 -37.70 9.09
N TYR A 134 -10.63 -36.93 10.16
CA TYR A 134 -10.86 -37.38 11.53
C TYR A 134 -12.29 -37.87 11.74
N LYS A 135 -13.31 -37.14 11.25
CA LYS A 135 -14.71 -37.60 11.33
C LYS A 135 -14.91 -38.93 10.63
N LYS A 136 -14.38 -39.09 9.41
CA LYS A 136 -14.45 -40.34 8.63
C LYS A 136 -13.72 -41.48 9.34
N LEU A 137 -12.52 -41.24 9.86
CA LEU A 137 -11.72 -42.24 10.55
C LEU A 137 -12.38 -42.68 11.86
N LYS A 138 -12.94 -41.74 12.63
CA LYS A 138 -13.64 -42.00 13.88
C LYS A 138 -14.88 -42.86 13.64
N GLN A 139 -15.69 -42.54 12.62
CA GLN A 139 -16.86 -43.35 12.26
C GLN A 139 -16.45 -44.79 11.89
N ARG A 140 -15.45 -44.95 11.01
CA ARG A 140 -14.92 -46.28 10.65
C ARG A 140 -14.46 -47.07 11.86
N LEU A 141 -13.83 -46.41 12.83
CA LEU A 141 -13.37 -47.07 14.05
C LEU A 141 -14.54 -47.54 14.93
N GLU A 142 -15.59 -46.73 15.06
CA GLU A 142 -16.83 -47.13 15.75
C GLU A 142 -17.50 -48.32 15.05
N ASP A 143 -17.55 -48.33 13.73
CA ASP A 143 -18.12 -49.44 12.94
C ASP A 143 -17.29 -50.73 13.10
N LEU A 144 -15.95 -50.63 13.08
CA LEU A 144 -15.05 -51.76 13.30
C LEU A 144 -15.18 -52.33 14.71
N LYS A 145 -15.35 -51.47 15.74
CA LYS A 145 -15.61 -51.90 17.11
C LYS A 145 -16.94 -52.65 17.23
N LYS A 146 -18.00 -52.16 16.59
CA LYS A 146 -19.30 -52.86 16.53
C LYS A 146 -19.19 -54.23 15.84
N ALA A 147 -18.32 -54.34 14.83
CA ALA A 147 -18.06 -55.59 14.12
C ALA A 147 -17.13 -56.57 14.87
N GLY A 148 -16.73 -56.28 16.11
CA GLY A 148 -15.88 -57.16 16.93
C GLY A 148 -14.43 -57.29 16.44
N LYS A 149 -13.96 -56.38 15.57
CA LYS A 149 -12.61 -56.41 15.00
C LYS A 149 -11.61 -55.70 15.92
N ASP A 150 -10.37 -56.17 15.96
CA ASP A 150 -9.30 -55.48 16.67
C ASP A 150 -9.03 -54.11 16.03
N THR A 151 -9.01 -53.06 16.85
CA THR A 151 -8.99 -51.65 16.42
C THR A 151 -7.75 -50.88 16.89
N THR A 152 -6.72 -51.59 17.36
CA THR A 152 -5.54 -50.98 17.99
C THR A 152 -4.80 -50.00 17.07
N ALA A 153 -4.58 -50.36 15.79
CA ALA A 153 -3.91 -49.48 14.82
C ALA A 153 -4.76 -48.27 14.38
N ALA A 154 -6.07 -48.48 14.23
CA ALA A 154 -7.02 -47.42 13.90
C ALA A 154 -7.13 -46.41 15.07
N SER A 155 -7.08 -46.89 16.32
CA SER A 155 -7.15 -46.04 17.53
C SER A 155 -5.93 -45.12 17.64
N LYS A 156 -4.72 -45.64 17.41
CA LYS A 156 -3.49 -44.82 17.35
C LYS A 156 -3.56 -43.76 16.26
N SER A 157 -4.18 -44.07 15.13
CA SER A 157 -4.35 -43.12 14.01
C SER A 157 -5.30 -41.98 14.37
N VAL A 158 -6.39 -42.26 15.09
CA VAL A 158 -7.32 -41.24 15.63
C VAL A 158 -6.60 -40.32 16.63
N GLU A 159 -5.78 -40.87 17.53
CA GLU A 159 -5.02 -40.07 18.51
C GLU A 159 -3.98 -39.17 17.84
N ARG A 160 -3.24 -39.68 16.85
CA ARG A 160 -2.32 -38.88 16.05
C ARG A 160 -3.03 -37.72 15.36
N MET A 161 -4.20 -37.97 14.75
CA MET A 161 -5.00 -36.91 14.14
C MET A 161 -5.49 -35.87 15.15
N LYS A 162 -5.91 -36.27 16.36
CA LYS A 162 -6.27 -35.32 17.43
C LYS A 162 -5.10 -34.41 17.81
N SER A 163 -3.91 -34.99 17.94
CA SER A 163 -2.68 -34.24 18.22
C SER A 163 -2.40 -33.22 17.11
N SER A 164 -2.44 -33.66 15.84
CA SER A 164 -2.26 -32.75 14.69
C SER A 164 -3.30 -31.63 14.64
N ILE A 165 -4.58 -31.92 14.91
CA ILE A 165 -5.63 -30.90 15.00
C ILE A 165 -5.29 -29.88 16.10
N SER A 166 -4.84 -30.34 17.27
CA SER A 166 -4.42 -29.45 18.36
C SER A 166 -3.24 -28.55 17.95
N THR A 167 -2.25 -29.10 17.26
CA THR A 167 -1.11 -28.34 16.72
C THR A 167 -1.57 -27.24 15.76
N TYR A 168 -2.41 -27.56 14.77
CA TYR A 168 -2.89 -26.56 13.82
C TYR A 168 -3.76 -25.49 14.48
N LYS A 169 -4.59 -25.83 15.49
CA LYS A 169 -5.31 -24.82 16.27
C LYS A 169 -4.34 -23.86 16.98
N ARG A 170 -3.26 -24.38 17.55
CA ARG A 170 -2.25 -23.54 18.21
C ARG A 170 -1.55 -22.62 17.21
N GLN A 171 -1.17 -23.14 16.04
CA GLN A 171 -0.55 -22.35 14.97
C GLN A 171 -1.47 -21.24 14.45
N VAL A 172 -2.77 -21.52 14.27
CA VAL A 172 -3.75 -20.48 13.91
C VAL A 172 -3.79 -19.36 14.97
N ASN A 173 -3.81 -19.73 16.26
CA ASN A 173 -3.81 -18.75 17.34
C ASN A 173 -2.49 -17.95 17.42
N GLU A 174 -1.36 -18.59 17.15
CA GLU A 174 -0.05 -17.93 17.06
C GLU A 174 -0.03 -16.89 15.94
N GLU A 175 -0.57 -17.23 14.75
CA GLU A 175 -0.71 -16.27 13.65
C GLU A 175 -1.70 -15.15 13.95
N ASP A 176 -2.83 -15.43 14.61
CA ASP A 176 -3.77 -14.40 15.06
C ASP A 176 -3.10 -13.38 16.00
N ALA A 177 -2.24 -13.86 16.91
CA ALA A 177 -1.47 -12.99 17.80
C ALA A 177 -0.44 -12.14 17.04
N LYS A 178 0.28 -12.73 16.07
CA LYS A 178 1.21 -11.98 15.20
C LYS A 178 0.50 -10.90 14.40
N ILE A 179 -0.63 -11.23 13.77
CA ILE A 179 -1.45 -10.27 13.01
C ILE A 179 -1.87 -9.09 13.89
N LYS A 180 -2.34 -9.36 15.11
CA LYS A 180 -2.72 -8.31 16.05
C LYS A 180 -1.52 -7.39 16.37
N LYS A 181 -0.37 -7.98 16.70
CA LYS A 181 0.85 -7.24 17.00
C LYS A 181 1.30 -6.37 15.82
N TYR A 182 1.36 -6.92 14.62
CA TYR A 182 1.80 -6.16 13.45
C TYR A 182 0.82 -5.05 13.06
N LYS A 183 -0.48 -5.23 13.29
CA LYS A 183 -1.48 -4.16 13.12
C LYS A 183 -1.25 -3.00 14.10
N GLU A 184 -0.94 -3.31 15.36
CA GLU A 184 -0.64 -2.28 16.35
C GLU A 184 0.64 -1.50 15.97
N GLU A 185 1.68 -2.18 15.50
CA GLU A 185 2.91 -1.51 15.02
C GLU A 185 2.67 -0.67 13.75
N TYR A 186 1.88 -1.18 12.81
CA TYR A 186 1.45 -0.43 11.63
C TYR A 186 0.73 0.87 12.02
N GLU A 187 -0.24 0.80 12.95
CA GLU A 187 -1.01 1.97 13.38
C GLU A 187 -0.14 3.00 14.12
N LYS A 188 0.84 2.54 14.91
CA LYS A 188 1.83 3.43 15.54
C LYS A 188 2.68 4.16 14.51
N GLU A 189 3.17 3.47 13.49
CA GLU A 189 4.01 4.08 12.46
C GLU A 189 3.23 5.09 11.61
N GLU A 190 2.00 4.76 11.22
CA GLU A 190 1.11 5.69 10.50
C GLU A 190 0.83 6.96 11.31
N THR A 191 0.61 6.81 12.63
CA THR A 191 0.38 7.96 13.51
C THR A 191 1.62 8.86 13.56
N LYS A 192 2.82 8.28 13.67
CA LYS A 192 4.09 9.04 13.63
C LYS A 192 4.26 9.79 12.31
N ILE A 193 4.03 9.13 11.18
CA ILE A 193 4.12 9.75 9.86
C ILE A 193 3.11 10.91 9.73
N ALA A 194 1.88 10.72 10.22
CA ALA A 194 0.85 11.77 10.19
C ALA A 194 1.24 12.98 11.06
N GLU A 195 1.79 12.74 12.25
CA GLU A 195 2.28 13.81 13.14
C GLU A 195 3.46 14.57 12.53
N GLU A 196 4.43 13.87 11.94
CA GLU A 196 5.57 14.49 11.25
C GLU A 196 5.12 15.31 10.04
N SER A 197 4.19 14.78 9.25
CA SER A 197 3.60 15.49 8.11
C SER A 197 2.89 16.77 8.56
N LYS A 198 2.13 16.72 9.66
CA LYS A 198 1.47 17.90 10.23
C LYS A 198 2.48 18.95 10.70
N LYS A 199 3.50 18.54 11.45
CA LYS A 199 4.60 19.44 11.89
C LYS A 199 5.27 20.13 10.71
N ARG A 200 5.54 19.39 9.63
CA ARG A 200 6.15 19.93 8.41
C ARG A 200 5.26 20.96 7.73
N LYS A 201 3.95 20.68 7.58
CA LYS A 201 2.99 21.63 7.02
C LYS A 201 2.90 22.92 7.85
N ASP A 202 2.86 22.79 9.17
CA ASP A 202 2.82 23.94 10.09
C ASP A 202 4.10 24.80 9.97
N GLN A 203 5.27 24.16 9.79
CA GLN A 203 6.53 24.85 9.54
C GLN A 203 6.55 25.55 8.18
N GLU A 204 6.10 24.89 7.12
CA GLU A 204 6.00 25.47 5.77
C GLU A 204 5.03 26.65 5.74
N GLU A 205 3.90 26.57 6.46
CA GLU A 205 2.94 27.67 6.57
C GLU A 205 3.54 28.86 7.34
N LYS A 206 4.20 28.61 8.47
CA LYS A 206 4.92 29.65 9.22
C LYS A 206 6.01 30.31 8.37
N ALA A 207 6.76 29.53 7.60
CA ALA A 207 7.77 30.04 6.68
C ALA A 207 7.16 30.94 5.60
N LYS A 208 6.03 30.53 4.97
CA LYS A 208 5.31 31.34 3.99
C LYS A 208 4.78 32.65 4.58
N ILE A 209 4.27 32.62 5.81
CA ILE A 209 3.81 33.83 6.51
C ILE A 209 5.00 34.76 6.77
N GLN A 210 6.13 34.23 7.23
CA GLN A 210 7.33 35.04 7.48
C GLN A 210 7.89 35.65 6.19
N GLU A 211 7.92 34.88 5.10
CA GLU A 211 8.37 35.34 3.79
C GLU A 211 7.49 36.48 3.27
N LYS A 212 6.17 36.37 3.38
CA LYS A 212 5.24 37.46 3.05
C LYS A 212 5.50 38.72 3.87
N LYS A 213 5.71 38.59 5.19
CA LYS A 213 6.04 39.74 6.07
C LYS A 213 7.36 40.39 5.66
N ASN A 214 8.38 39.59 5.37
CA ASN A 214 9.68 40.09 4.93
C ASN A 214 9.57 40.83 3.58
N TYR A 215 8.77 40.30 2.66
CA TYR A 215 8.47 40.95 1.38
C TYR A 215 7.78 42.30 1.57
N GLU A 216 6.75 42.38 2.41
CA GLU A 216 6.07 43.64 2.72
C GLU A 216 7.01 44.69 3.34
N ILE A 217 7.92 44.27 4.22
CA ILE A 217 8.93 45.16 4.82
C ILE A 217 9.92 45.65 3.75
N ALA A 218 10.38 44.76 2.86
CA ALA A 218 11.29 45.12 1.78
C ALA A 218 10.64 46.08 0.78
N GLU A 219 9.38 45.86 0.42
CA GLU A 219 8.62 46.74 -0.47
C GLU A 219 8.41 48.12 0.15
N LYS A 220 8.09 48.19 1.46
CA LYS A 220 7.99 49.47 2.19
C LYS A 220 9.32 50.24 2.20
N LYS A 221 10.45 49.55 2.38
CA LYS A 221 11.78 50.18 2.30
C LYS A 221 12.06 50.69 0.88
N ARG A 222 11.76 49.90 -0.15
CA ARG A 222 11.93 50.29 -1.56
C ARG A 222 11.10 51.52 -1.90
N LEU A 223 9.85 51.59 -1.45
CA LEU A 223 8.98 52.76 -1.59
C LEU A 223 9.54 53.98 -0.85
N ALA A 224 10.05 53.80 0.37
CA ALA A 224 10.66 54.88 1.13
C ALA A 224 11.93 55.43 0.44
N ASP A 225 12.77 54.55 -0.12
CA ASP A 225 13.95 54.94 -0.89
C ASP A 225 13.58 55.62 -2.22
N TRP A 226 12.53 55.16 -2.90
CA TRP A 226 12.02 55.80 -4.13
C TRP A 226 11.45 57.20 -3.87
N ASN A 227 10.75 57.37 -2.75
CA ASN A 227 10.18 58.65 -2.34
C ASN A 227 11.20 59.55 -1.62
N ARG A 228 12.45 59.11 -1.49
CA ARG A 228 13.51 59.90 -0.88
C ARG A 228 13.81 61.09 -1.79
N PRO A 229 13.73 62.33 -1.29
CA PRO A 229 14.09 63.50 -2.07
C PRO A 229 15.51 63.33 -2.60
N LEU A 230 15.70 63.49 -3.91
CA LEU A 230 17.03 63.56 -4.48
C LEU A 230 17.84 64.65 -3.75
N PRO A 231 19.12 64.41 -3.43
CA PRO A 231 19.99 65.46 -2.91
C PRO A 231 19.88 66.71 -3.80
N ARG A 232 19.88 67.92 -3.20
CA ARG A 232 19.80 69.19 -3.95
C ARG A 232 20.83 69.25 -5.09
N ASP A 233 21.95 68.59 -4.92
CA ASP A 233 23.09 68.50 -5.84
C ASP A 233 22.78 67.69 -7.10
N ALA A 234 21.82 66.76 -7.04
CA ALA A 234 21.36 65.94 -8.17
C ALA A 234 20.21 66.59 -8.97
N THR A 235 19.57 67.63 -8.41
CA THR A 235 18.54 68.45 -9.08
C THR A 235 19.07 69.81 -9.53
N MET A 236 20.29 70.18 -9.13
CA MET A 236 21.01 71.28 -9.74
C MET A 236 21.39 70.93 -11.16
N TRP A 237 20.63 71.46 -12.12
CA TRP A 237 21.01 71.53 -13.52
C TRP A 237 22.34 72.29 -13.59
N LYS A 238 23.47 71.58 -13.78
CA LYS A 238 24.72 72.20 -14.19
C LYS A 238 24.57 72.56 -15.66
N GLY A 239 23.97 73.72 -15.89
CA GLY A 239 23.84 74.26 -17.23
C GLY A 239 25.22 74.45 -17.83
N ASP A 240 25.42 73.77 -18.96
CA ASP A 240 26.13 74.24 -20.14
C ASP A 240 25.83 73.23 -21.27
N TYR A 241 24.61 73.28 -21.78
CA TYR A 241 24.30 72.73 -23.10
C TYR A 241 23.48 73.75 -23.86
N GLU A 242 24.17 74.62 -24.60
CA GLU A 242 23.55 75.43 -25.65
C GLU A 242 22.87 74.49 -26.66
N PRO A 243 21.55 74.62 -26.89
CA PRO A 243 20.94 74.00 -28.04
C PRO A 243 21.47 74.73 -29.28
N LYS A 244 22.25 74.04 -30.13
CA LYS A 244 22.62 74.54 -31.46
C LYS A 244 21.38 74.55 -32.35
N ASP A 245 20.53 75.56 -32.18
CA ASP A 245 19.49 75.87 -33.15
C ASP A 245 20.09 76.68 -34.31
N LYS A 246 20.71 75.96 -35.25
CA LYS A 246 21.03 76.50 -36.58
C LYS A 246 20.14 75.80 -37.59
N ARG A 247 18.89 76.24 -37.72
CA ARG A 247 18.07 76.09 -38.96
C ARG A 247 16.76 76.88 -38.89
N ARG A 248 16.80 78.12 -39.38
CA ARG A 248 15.75 78.87 -40.13
C ARG A 248 16.37 80.24 -40.42
N GLY A 249 16.62 80.66 -41.65
CA GLY A 249 15.80 80.54 -42.86
C GLY A 249 15.42 81.97 -43.24
N LYS A 250 16.06 82.47 -44.30
CA LYS A 250 15.86 83.76 -44.98
C LYS A 250 14.45 84.35 -44.87
N HIS A 251 14.38 85.65 -44.60
CA HIS A 251 13.69 86.63 -45.45
C HIS A 251 14.41 87.97 -45.37
#